data_AF-A0A3N7DI07-F1
#
_entry.id   AF-A0A3N7DI07-F1
#
_cell.length_a   1.000
_cell.length_b   1.000
_cell.length_c   1.000
_cell.angle_alpha   90.00
_cell.angle_beta   90.00
_cell.angle_gamma   90.00
#
_symmetry.space_group_name_H-M   'P 1'
#
loop_
_entity.id
_entity.type
_entity.pdbx_description
1 polymer ?
#
loop_
_entity_poly.entity_id
_entity_poly.type
_entity_poly.pdbx_seq_one_letter_code
_entity_poly.pdbx_strand_id
1 'polypeptide(L)'
;MKRTKEITWEDPMKGAQEAMKMDGIAYLEAMRDNQFPLPPLLYTLDFSVTEIEKGNVVFEFTPQEFHYNPIGTVHGGVITAILDSAMGCSVHSLLPAGTGYTTLELKVNFLKAVTIKTGKLKTQAKVINLGGRTALLEAQLLDENNTTYAHAVSTCLILKF
;
A
#
# COMPACT_ATOMS: atom_id res chain seq x y z
N MET A 1 4.84 2.39 -32.34
CA MET A 1 6.19 2.34 -31.71
C MET A 1 6.09 1.46 -30.47
N LYS A 2 7.01 0.51 -30.27
CA LYS A 2 7.02 -0.37 -29.09
C LYS A 2 7.52 0.41 -27.87
N ARG A 3 6.92 0.18 -26.69
CA ARG A 3 7.35 0.74 -25.39
C ARG A 3 7.76 -0.42 -24.48
N THR A 4 8.75 -0.21 -23.62
CA THR A 4 9.30 -1.22 -22.70
C THR A 4 9.49 -0.60 -21.31
N LYS A 5 9.25 -1.39 -20.26
CA LYS A 5 9.62 -1.09 -18.87
C LYS A 5 10.49 -2.24 -18.35
N GLU A 6 11.65 -1.91 -17.79
CA GLU A 6 12.53 -2.85 -17.10
C GLU A 6 12.52 -2.54 -15.60
N ILE A 7 12.47 -3.57 -14.77
CA ILE A 7 12.38 -3.46 -13.31
C ILE A 7 13.44 -4.39 -12.71
N THR A 8 14.17 -3.89 -11.70
CA THR A 8 15.15 -4.66 -10.93
C THR A 8 14.82 -4.53 -9.46
N TRP A 9 14.95 -5.62 -8.71
CA TRP A 9 14.76 -5.65 -7.26
C TRP A 9 15.79 -6.57 -6.61
N GLU A 10 16.06 -6.34 -5.32
CA GLU A 10 16.85 -7.23 -4.49
C GLU A 10 15.97 -8.30 -3.84
N ASP A 11 16.56 -9.41 -3.37
CA ASP A 11 15.82 -10.51 -2.72
C ASP A 11 14.91 -10.00 -1.58
N PRO A 12 13.58 -10.02 -1.75
CA PRO A 12 12.65 -9.47 -0.78
C PRO A 12 12.57 -10.32 0.50
N MET A 13 13.05 -11.56 0.47
CA MET A 13 13.01 -12.44 1.62
C MET A 13 13.89 -11.93 2.77
N LYS A 14 14.92 -11.12 2.49
CA LYS A 14 15.75 -10.47 3.51
C LYS A 14 14.91 -9.59 4.44
N GLY A 15 14.02 -8.76 3.88
CA GLY A 15 13.10 -7.95 4.67
C GLY A 15 11.99 -8.79 5.30
N ALA A 16 11.39 -9.69 4.52
CA ALA A 16 10.26 -10.52 4.98
C ALA A 16 10.60 -11.38 6.20
N GLN A 17 11.84 -11.86 6.32
CA GLN A 17 12.31 -12.63 7.48
C GLN A 17 12.42 -11.80 8.76
N GLU A 18 12.64 -10.49 8.65
CA GLU A 18 12.76 -9.58 9.80
C GLU A 18 11.42 -8.92 10.16
N ALA A 19 10.47 -8.84 9.22
CA ALA A 19 9.16 -8.21 9.40
C ALA A 19 8.40 -8.69 10.64
N MET A 20 8.48 -9.98 10.98
CA MET A 20 7.80 -10.55 12.16
C MET A 20 8.65 -10.52 13.44
N LYS A 21 9.95 -10.17 13.36
CA LYS A 21 10.87 -10.15 14.49
C LYS A 21 11.01 -8.78 15.14
N MET A 22 10.52 -7.74 14.47
CA MET A 22 10.60 -6.35 14.90
C MET A 22 9.21 -5.81 15.20
N ASP A 23 9.13 -4.74 16.01
CA ASP A 23 7.92 -3.93 16.06
C ASP A 23 7.66 -3.36 14.66
N GLY A 24 6.41 -3.43 14.20
CA GLY A 24 6.10 -3.16 12.80
C GLY A 24 6.45 -1.73 12.36
N ILE A 25 6.33 -0.75 13.26
CA ILE A 25 6.80 0.63 12.97
C ILE A 25 8.30 0.67 12.69
N ALA A 26 9.11 -0.03 13.50
CA ALA A 26 10.56 -0.05 13.34
C ALA A 26 10.96 -0.79 12.06
N TYR A 27 10.25 -1.86 11.70
CA TYR A 27 10.45 -2.54 10.42
C TYR A 27 10.17 -1.62 9.22
N LEU A 28 9.04 -0.90 9.25
CA LEU A 28 8.67 0.02 8.17
C LEU A 28 9.64 1.20 8.05
N GLU A 29 10.13 1.75 9.17
CA GLU A 29 11.16 2.78 9.19
C GLU A 29 12.50 2.26 8.66
N ALA A 30 12.91 1.05 9.05
CA ALA A 30 14.12 0.40 8.52
C ALA A 30 14.03 0.16 7.00
N MET A 31 12.84 -0.18 6.49
CA MET A 31 12.57 -0.29 5.06
C MET A 31 12.68 1.07 4.35
N ARG A 32 12.12 2.15 4.93
CA ARG A 32 12.27 3.54 4.40
C ARG A 32 13.74 3.96 4.36
N ASP A 33 14.51 3.59 5.38
CA ASP A 33 15.91 3.96 5.54
C ASP A 33 16.86 3.02 4.75
N ASN A 34 16.30 2.18 3.86
CA ASN A 34 17.02 1.25 2.98
C ASN A 34 17.88 0.21 3.71
N GLN A 35 17.53 -0.14 4.95
CA GLN A 35 18.17 -1.25 5.66
C GLN A 35 17.66 -2.62 5.14
N PHE A 36 16.44 -2.63 4.59
CA PHE A 36 15.84 -3.79 3.93
C PHE A 36 15.38 -3.41 2.53
N PRO A 37 15.40 -4.37 1.58
CA PRO A 37 14.91 -4.13 0.22
C PRO A 37 13.41 -3.88 0.23
N LEU A 38 12.95 -2.96 -0.63
CA LEU A 38 11.52 -2.71 -0.79
C LEU A 38 10.82 -3.92 -1.45
N PRO A 39 9.51 -4.12 -1.19
CA PRO A 39 8.74 -5.12 -1.91
C PRO A 39 8.78 -4.89 -3.43
N PRO A 40 9.00 -5.94 -4.25
CA PRO A 40 9.05 -5.85 -5.72
C PRO A 40 7.81 -5.21 -6.35
N LEU A 41 6.67 -5.32 -5.66
CA LEU A 41 5.41 -4.67 -6.03
C LEU A 41 5.56 -3.16 -6.20
N LEU A 42 6.33 -2.49 -5.34
CA LEU A 42 6.47 -1.03 -5.37
C LEU A 42 7.16 -0.57 -6.65
N TYR A 43 8.23 -1.26 -7.07
CA TYR A 43 8.90 -0.99 -8.35
C TYR A 43 8.02 -1.38 -9.55
N THR A 44 7.23 -2.44 -9.40
CA THR A 44 6.37 -2.94 -10.49
C THR A 44 5.28 -1.94 -10.85
N LEU A 45 4.65 -1.34 -9.84
CA LEU A 45 3.51 -0.43 -9.97
C LEU A 45 3.87 1.06 -9.75
N ASP A 46 5.16 1.40 -9.69
CA ASP A 46 5.67 2.76 -9.42
C ASP A 46 5.04 3.42 -8.19
N PHE A 47 4.94 2.66 -7.10
CA PHE A 47 4.46 3.15 -5.81
C PHE A 47 5.62 3.63 -4.95
N SER A 48 5.37 4.62 -4.11
CA SER A 48 6.33 5.13 -3.13
C SER A 48 5.64 5.33 -1.79
N VAL A 49 6.37 5.08 -0.69
CA VAL A 49 5.91 5.41 0.67
C VAL A 49 6.44 6.79 1.02
N THR A 50 5.58 7.70 1.44
CA THR A 50 5.98 9.08 1.77
C THR A 50 5.92 9.40 3.25
N GLU A 51 4.98 8.80 3.97
CA GLU A 51 4.78 9.06 5.39
C GLU A 51 4.54 7.73 6.10
N ILE A 52 5.21 7.56 7.23
CA ILE A 52 5.06 6.39 8.09
C ILE A 52 4.80 6.91 9.51
N GLU A 53 3.57 6.72 9.96
CA GLU A 53 3.15 6.99 11.33
C GLU A 53 2.41 5.78 11.91
N LYS A 54 2.31 5.72 13.23
CA LYS A 54 1.57 4.67 13.91
C LYS A 54 0.09 4.73 13.53
N GLY A 55 -0.42 3.66 12.92
CA GLY A 55 -1.80 3.56 12.46
C GLY A 55 -2.11 4.35 11.18
N ASN A 56 -1.13 5.03 10.57
CA ASN A 56 -1.31 5.87 9.39
C ASN A 56 -0.06 5.86 8.49
N VAL A 57 -0.18 5.26 7.32
CA VAL A 57 0.90 5.20 6.31
C VAL A 57 0.36 5.73 4.99
N VAL A 58 1.15 6.62 4.38
CA VAL A 58 0.79 7.26 3.11
C VAL A 58 1.66 6.71 2.00
N PHE A 59 0.99 6.27 0.94
CA PHE A 59 1.62 5.89 -0.32
C PHE A 59 1.26 6.89 -1.40
N GLU A 60 2.06 6.96 -2.45
CA GLU A 60 1.77 7.75 -3.63
C GLU A 60 2.17 7.05 -4.90
N PHE A 61 1.55 7.45 -6.01
CA PHE A 61 2.00 7.09 -7.35
C PHE A 61 1.56 8.14 -8.36
N THR A 62 2.28 8.19 -9.49
CA THR A 62 1.83 8.93 -10.67
C THR A 62 1.37 7.92 -11.72
N PRO A 63 0.10 7.97 -12.19
CA PRO A 63 -0.39 7.07 -13.23
C PRO A 63 0.50 7.07 -14.48
N GLN A 64 0.87 5.88 -14.94
CA GLN A 64 1.62 5.65 -16.17
C GLN A 64 0.80 4.76 -17.11
N GLU A 65 1.12 4.78 -18.40
CA GLU A 65 0.37 4.00 -19.39
C GLU A 65 0.42 2.49 -19.12
N PHE A 66 1.52 1.97 -18.58
CA PHE A 66 1.62 0.54 -18.26
C PHE A 66 0.73 0.12 -17.08
N HIS A 67 0.07 1.06 -16.39
CA HIS A 67 -0.98 0.78 -15.41
C HIS A 67 -2.37 0.60 -16.04
N TYR A 68 -2.52 0.81 -17.34
CA TYR A 68 -3.82 0.86 -17.98
C TYR A 68 -4.47 -0.52 -18.15
N ASN A 69 -5.78 -0.53 -18.04
CA ASN A 69 -6.64 -1.62 -18.48
C ASN A 69 -6.95 -1.51 -19.99
N PRO A 70 -7.66 -2.51 -20.57
CA PRO A 70 -8.00 -2.50 -22.00
C PRO A 70 -8.88 -1.33 -22.48
N ILE A 71 -9.56 -0.61 -21.57
CA ILE A 71 -10.44 0.52 -21.91
C ILE A 71 -9.77 1.89 -21.71
N GLY A 72 -8.46 1.92 -21.46
CA GLY A 72 -7.67 3.15 -21.49
C GLY A 72 -7.66 3.97 -20.19
N THR A 73 -7.92 3.34 -19.05
CA THR A 73 -7.78 3.95 -17.72
C THR A 73 -6.94 3.07 -16.80
N VAL A 74 -6.41 3.60 -15.71
CA VAL A 74 -5.68 2.78 -14.74
C VAL A 74 -6.55 1.62 -14.27
N HIS A 75 -5.99 0.41 -14.31
CA HIS A 75 -6.69 -0.80 -13.92
C HIS A 75 -7.11 -0.73 -12.44
N GLY A 76 -8.34 -1.13 -12.13
CA GLY A 76 -8.86 -1.10 -10.76
C GLY A 76 -7.96 -1.86 -9.79
N GLY A 77 -7.36 -2.97 -10.22
CA GLY A 77 -6.38 -3.73 -9.43
C GLY A 77 -5.12 -2.94 -9.03
N VAL A 78 -4.64 -1.97 -9.82
CA VAL A 78 -3.51 -1.10 -9.44
C VAL A 78 -3.94 -0.17 -8.30
N ILE A 79 -5.12 0.45 -8.44
CA ILE A 79 -5.71 1.29 -7.40
C ILE A 79 -5.97 0.49 -6.12
N THR A 80 -6.52 -0.73 -6.25
CA THR A 80 -6.74 -1.63 -5.12
C THR A 80 -5.42 -2.01 -4.45
N ALA A 81 -4.36 -2.28 -5.21
CA ALA A 81 -3.06 -2.66 -4.66
C ALA A 81 -2.43 -1.55 -3.81
N ILE A 82 -2.49 -0.28 -4.24
CA ILE A 82 -1.95 0.83 -3.42
C ILE A 82 -2.82 1.07 -2.18
N LEU A 83 -4.15 0.93 -2.27
CA LEU A 83 -5.06 1.02 -1.13
C LEU A 83 -4.77 -0.06 -0.10
N ASP A 84 -4.65 -1.32 -0.53
CA ASP A 84 -4.31 -2.46 0.32
C ASP A 84 -2.92 -2.33 0.94
N SER A 85 -1.92 -1.87 0.17
CA SER A 85 -0.55 -1.66 0.67
C SER A 85 -0.52 -0.62 1.79
N ALA A 86 -1.21 0.51 1.61
CA ALA A 86 -1.29 1.57 2.62
C ALA A 86 -2.00 1.08 3.88
N MET A 87 -3.15 0.42 3.75
CA MET A 87 -3.86 -0.17 4.89
C MET A 87 -3.03 -1.23 5.62
N GLY A 88 -2.42 -2.14 4.87
CA GLY A 88 -1.54 -3.17 5.42
C GLY A 88 -0.41 -2.56 6.25
N CYS A 89 0.29 -1.56 5.71
CA CYS A 89 1.35 -0.88 6.46
C CYS A 89 0.82 -0.10 7.67
N SER A 90 -0.37 0.51 7.57
CA SER A 90 -1.02 1.19 8.71
C SER A 90 -1.36 0.24 9.86
N VAL A 91 -1.88 -0.97 9.59
CA VAL A 91 -2.06 -1.97 10.67
C VAL A 91 -0.72 -2.47 11.18
N HIS A 92 0.21 -2.78 10.28
CA HIS A 92 1.53 -3.29 10.63
C HIS A 92 2.26 -2.35 11.60
N SER A 93 2.19 -1.04 11.38
CA SER A 93 2.87 -0.05 12.22
C SER A 93 2.38 -0.01 13.68
N LEU A 94 1.25 -0.66 13.99
CA LEU A 94 0.72 -0.82 15.35
C LEU A 94 1.04 -2.18 15.99
N LEU A 95 1.58 -3.14 15.24
CA LEU A 95 1.80 -4.50 15.73
C LEU A 95 3.17 -4.62 16.42
N PRO A 96 3.23 -5.27 17.60
CA PRO A 96 4.50 -5.60 18.23
C PRO A 96 5.19 -6.76 17.49
N ALA A 97 6.48 -6.92 17.75
CA ALA A 97 7.23 -8.10 17.32
C ALA A 97 6.49 -9.42 17.68
N GLY A 98 6.64 -10.43 16.83
CA GLY A 98 5.94 -11.72 16.96
C GLY A 98 4.49 -11.69 16.48
N THR A 99 4.03 -10.59 15.89
CA THR A 99 2.66 -10.45 15.40
C THR A 99 2.65 -10.18 13.89
N GLY A 100 1.94 -11.01 13.13
CA GLY A 100 1.66 -10.80 11.72
C GLY A 100 0.20 -10.41 11.47
N TYR A 101 -0.12 -10.15 10.21
CA TYR A 101 -1.49 -9.92 9.76
C TYR A 101 -1.70 -10.43 8.33
N THR A 102 -2.97 -10.63 7.97
CA THR A 102 -3.36 -10.89 6.58
C THR A 102 -4.70 -10.23 6.28
N THR A 103 -4.86 -9.69 5.08
CA THR A 103 -6.14 -9.16 4.59
C THR A 103 -7.15 -10.30 4.47
N LEU A 104 -8.31 -10.18 5.13
CA LEU A 104 -9.44 -11.13 5.02
C LEU A 104 -10.42 -10.72 3.94
N GLU A 105 -10.72 -9.43 3.89
CA GLU A 105 -11.61 -8.85 2.88
C GLU A 105 -11.17 -7.43 2.57
N LEU A 106 -11.54 -6.99 1.37
CA LEU A 106 -11.25 -5.66 0.87
C LEU A 106 -12.38 -5.24 -0.06
N LYS A 107 -13.06 -4.15 0.29
CA LYS A 107 -14.10 -3.55 -0.54
C LYS A 107 -13.66 -2.17 -1.01
N VAL A 108 -13.55 -2.01 -2.33
CA VAL A 108 -13.17 -0.74 -2.96
C VAL A 108 -14.35 -0.15 -3.75
N ASN A 109 -14.65 1.12 -3.51
CA ASN A 109 -15.50 1.93 -4.39
C ASN A 109 -14.61 2.76 -5.31
N PHE A 110 -14.76 2.62 -6.62
CA PHE A 110 -14.12 3.49 -7.60
C PHE A 110 -15.06 4.65 -7.93
N LEU A 111 -14.63 5.88 -7.64
CA LEU A 111 -15.45 7.09 -7.75
C LEU A 111 -15.15 7.88 -9.02
N LYS A 112 -13.89 7.86 -9.48
CA LYS A 112 -13.43 8.58 -10.68
C LYS A 112 -12.41 7.75 -11.45
N ALA A 113 -12.41 7.91 -12.77
CA ALA A 113 -11.39 7.32 -13.62
C ALA A 113 -10.04 7.98 -13.37
N VAL A 114 -8.98 7.16 -13.34
CA VAL A 114 -7.59 7.63 -13.23
C VAL A 114 -6.90 7.42 -14.58
N THR A 115 -6.16 8.42 -15.03
CA THR A 115 -5.41 8.41 -16.30
C THR A 115 -4.05 9.07 -16.08
N ILE A 116 -3.14 8.99 -17.06
CA ILE A 116 -1.87 9.74 -17.06
C ILE A 116 -2.05 11.27 -16.95
N LYS A 117 -3.25 11.78 -17.26
CA LYS A 117 -3.59 13.21 -17.12
C LYS A 117 -4.03 13.60 -15.71
N THR A 118 -4.30 12.62 -14.84
CA THR A 118 -4.78 12.86 -13.47
C THR A 118 -3.71 13.52 -12.60
N GLY A 119 -2.42 13.32 -12.92
CA GLY A 119 -1.32 13.77 -12.08
C GLY A 119 -1.08 12.85 -10.89
N LYS A 120 -0.33 13.35 -9.92
CA LYS A 120 0.09 12.58 -8.74
C LYS A 120 -1.11 12.28 -7.83
N LEU A 121 -1.15 11.06 -7.31
CA LEU A 121 -2.17 10.62 -6.37
C LEU A 121 -1.52 10.11 -5.09
N LYS A 122 -2.16 10.39 -3.96
CA LYS A 122 -1.79 9.91 -2.63
C LYS A 122 -2.88 9.00 -2.08
N THR A 123 -2.47 7.91 -1.45
CA THR A 123 -3.33 7.05 -0.65
C THR A 123 -3.08 7.32 0.81
N GLN A 124 -4.11 7.77 1.52
CA GLN A 124 -4.09 7.91 2.97
C GLN A 124 -4.88 6.77 3.59
N ALA A 125 -4.28 6.01 4.49
CA ALA A 125 -4.90 4.86 5.13
C ALA A 125 -4.83 4.97 6.65
N LYS A 126 -5.92 4.65 7.35
CA LYS A 126 -5.95 4.66 8.81
C LYS A 126 -6.59 3.41 9.41
N VAL A 127 -6.12 3.04 10.59
CA VAL A 127 -6.76 2.01 11.42
C VAL A 127 -7.96 2.60 12.14
N ILE A 128 -9.16 2.10 11.84
CA ILE A 128 -10.40 2.52 12.50
C ILE A 128 -10.53 1.84 13.87
N ASN A 129 -10.22 0.54 13.92
CA ASN A 129 -10.28 -0.24 15.15
C ASN A 129 -9.26 -1.38 15.12
N LEU A 130 -8.50 -1.55 16.20
CA LEU A 130 -7.57 -2.67 16.38
C LEU A 130 -8.06 -3.55 17.55
N GLY A 131 -8.62 -4.71 17.22
CA GLY A 131 -9.03 -5.72 18.19
C GLY A 131 -7.97 -6.81 18.40
N GLY A 132 -8.27 -7.77 19.26
CA GLY A 132 -7.33 -8.85 19.58
C GLY A 132 -7.13 -9.90 18.47
N ARG A 133 -8.07 -10.02 17.53
CA ARG A 133 -8.02 -10.95 16.39
C ARG A 133 -8.18 -10.28 15.05
N THR A 134 -8.81 -9.12 14.98
CA THR A 134 -9.06 -8.42 13.71
C THR A 134 -8.80 -6.93 13.83
N ALA A 135 -8.45 -6.30 12.72
CA ALA A 135 -8.37 -4.85 12.58
C ALA A 135 -9.29 -4.39 11.45
N LEU A 136 -9.97 -3.26 11.66
CA LEU A 136 -10.77 -2.57 10.64
C LEU A 136 -10.00 -1.33 10.17
N LEU A 137 -9.91 -1.17 8.85
CA LEU A 137 -9.16 -0.10 8.20
C LEU A 137 -9.99 0.61 7.14
N GLU A 138 -9.64 1.86 6.87
CA GLU A 138 -10.10 2.58 5.67
C GLU A 138 -8.94 3.26 4.96
N ALA A 139 -9.09 3.46 3.66
CA ALA A 139 -8.16 4.26 2.87
C ALA A 139 -8.85 5.03 1.76
N GLN A 140 -8.26 6.15 1.38
CA GLN A 140 -8.72 7.01 0.29
C GLN A 140 -7.59 7.30 -0.69
N LEU A 141 -7.88 7.20 -1.99
CA LEU A 141 -7.01 7.67 -3.06
C LEU A 141 -7.42 9.10 -3.44
N LEU A 142 -6.51 10.04 -3.30
CA LEU A 142 -6.75 11.48 -3.39
C LEU A 142 -5.79 12.14 -4.40
N ASP A 143 -6.24 13.16 -5.12
CA ASP A 143 -5.33 14.07 -5.84
C ASP A 143 -4.83 15.22 -4.94
N GLU A 144 -4.03 16.12 -5.52
CA GLU A 144 -3.46 17.29 -4.85
C GLU A 144 -4.54 18.26 -4.32
N ASN A 145 -5.75 18.23 -4.89
CA ASN A 145 -6.89 19.04 -4.44
C ASN A 145 -7.76 18.32 -3.39
N ASN A 146 -7.28 17.18 -2.86
CA ASN A 146 -8.03 16.28 -1.96
C ASN A 146 -9.33 15.73 -2.57
N THR A 147 -9.42 15.66 -3.90
CA THR A 147 -10.53 14.98 -4.56
C THR A 147 -10.36 13.47 -4.46
N THR A 148 -11.38 12.76 -4.00
CA THR A 148 -11.35 11.30 -3.89
C THR A 148 -11.63 10.59 -5.22
N TYR A 149 -10.73 9.69 -5.60
CA TYR A 149 -10.83 8.81 -6.77
C TYR A 149 -11.28 7.40 -6.41
N ALA A 150 -10.91 6.92 -5.22
CA ALA A 150 -11.34 5.64 -4.70
C ALA A 150 -11.37 5.65 -3.17
N HIS A 151 -12.24 4.81 -2.60
CA HIS A 151 -12.35 4.59 -1.17
C HIS A 151 -12.36 3.10 -0.88
N ALA A 152 -11.55 2.65 0.07
CA ALA A 152 -11.48 1.27 0.50
C ALA A 152 -11.81 1.11 1.98
N VAL A 153 -12.40 -0.03 2.32
CA VAL A 153 -12.51 -0.55 3.69
C VAL A 153 -11.97 -1.98 3.66
N SER A 154 -11.26 -2.37 4.71
CA SER A 154 -10.69 -3.71 4.82
C SER A 154 -10.69 -4.21 6.26
N THR A 155 -10.80 -5.52 6.39
CA THR A 155 -10.61 -6.26 7.63
C THR A 155 -9.34 -7.09 7.50
N CYS A 156 -8.43 -6.95 8.45
CA CYS A 156 -7.27 -7.81 8.60
C CYS A 156 -7.48 -8.81 9.74
N LEU A 157 -6.98 -10.03 9.59
CA LEU A 157 -6.78 -10.99 10.68
C LEU A 157 -5.41 -10.74 11.32
N ILE A 158 -5.35 -10.71 12.64
CA ILE A 158 -4.12 -10.62 13.42
C ILE A 158 -3.66 -12.03 13.80
N LEU A 159 -2.41 -12.33 13.51
CA LEU A 159 -1.76 -13.62 13.73
C LEU A 159 -0.67 -13.44 14.79
N LYS A 160 -0.73 -14.20 15.88
CA LYS A 160 0.29 -14.19 16.93
C LYS A 160 1.13 -15.46 16.85
N PHE A 161 2.44 -15.31 16.96
CA PHE A 161 3.42 -16.39 16.87
C PHE A 161 4.23 -16.52 18.15
#